data_AF-A0A7S0ZE48-F1
#
_entry.id   AF-A0A7S0ZE48-F1
#
_cell.length_a   1.000
_cell.length_b   1.000
_cell.length_c   1.000
_cell.angle_alpha   90.00
_cell.angle_beta   90.00
_cell.angle_gamma   90.00
#
_symmetry.space_group_name_H-M   'P 1'
#
loop_
_entity.id
_entity.type
_entity.pdbx_description
1 polymer ?
#
loop_
_entity_poly.entity_id
_entity_poly.type
_entity_poly.pdbx_seq_one_letter_code
_entity_poly.pdbx_strand_id
1 'polypeptide(L)'
;PHIGWNTFELSSKRTLDTDQQLFVANSGIESQRFYFVHSYQLSPQEDSSNVTFTTTSYGSQTFASSVLKGSVFATQAHPEKSGVAGLKLLSTFLGNSSQETSLLLGESVPKPMSNATHGISKRVIACLDVRENDSGDLVVTKGDQYDVREKDGDREVRNLGKPVALARRYYEEGADEITFLNITSFRGEPLGDAPMLEVLERTSENVFVPLCIGGGIRDYTDSKGKYYSALDVADRYFRAGADKISLGSDAVYAAEEYYKSGGQKSGK
;
A
#
# COMPACT_ATOMS: atom_id res chain seq x y z
N PRO A 1 3.72 -15.23 3.48
CA PRO A 1 4.05 -13.95 4.15
C PRO A 1 2.91 -13.55 5.09
N HIS A 2 3.23 -12.84 6.16
CA HIS A 2 2.26 -12.04 6.92
C HIS A 2 1.90 -10.83 6.05
N ILE A 3 0.66 -10.79 5.53
CA ILE A 3 0.13 -9.69 4.72
C ILE A 3 -1.21 -9.25 5.30
N GLY A 4 -1.22 -8.10 5.97
CA GLY A 4 -2.45 -7.51 6.48
C GLY A 4 -2.22 -6.65 7.72
N TRP A 5 -3.32 -6.39 8.43
CA TRP A 5 -3.37 -5.40 9.49
C TRP A 5 -3.33 -6.07 10.86
N ASN A 6 -2.28 -5.83 11.63
CA ASN A 6 -2.06 -6.44 12.94
C ASN A 6 -1.76 -5.37 14.00
N THR A 7 -1.73 -5.75 15.27
CA THR A 7 -1.54 -4.84 16.41
C THR A 7 -0.13 -4.89 16.95
N PHE A 8 0.33 -3.78 17.52
CA PHE A 8 1.49 -3.77 18.40
C PHE A 8 1.05 -4.05 19.84
N GLU A 9 1.90 -4.76 20.57
CA GLU A 9 1.79 -4.97 22.02
C GLU A 9 3.08 -4.47 22.64
N LEU A 10 3.04 -3.63 23.69
CA LEU A 10 4.26 -3.24 24.39
C LEU A 10 4.98 -4.46 24.95
N SER A 11 6.30 -4.46 24.84
CA SER A 11 7.10 -5.53 25.44
C SER A 11 6.96 -5.51 26.96
N SER A 12 6.38 -6.57 27.53
CA SER A 12 6.22 -6.73 28.99
C SER A 12 7.54 -6.76 29.76
N LYS A 13 8.67 -6.96 29.07
CA LYS A 13 10.01 -7.00 29.66
C LYS A 13 10.67 -5.62 29.75
N ARG A 14 10.01 -4.56 29.31
CA ARG A 14 10.58 -3.21 29.22
C ARG A 14 9.87 -2.24 30.17
N THR A 15 10.65 -1.53 30.99
CA THR A 15 10.16 -0.35 31.70
C THR A 15 10.33 0.88 30.81
N LEU A 16 9.25 1.62 30.61
CA LEU A 16 9.26 2.85 29.81
C LEU A 16 9.61 4.06 30.68
N ASP A 17 10.53 4.88 30.19
CA ASP A 17 10.75 6.23 30.74
C ASP A 17 9.60 7.19 30.34
N THR A 18 9.62 8.40 30.89
CA THR A 18 8.55 9.39 30.67
C THR A 18 8.38 9.77 29.20
N ASP A 19 9.48 9.89 28.46
CA ASP A 19 9.45 10.25 27.04
C ASP A 19 8.87 9.11 26.19
N GLN A 20 9.25 7.86 26.50
CA GLN A 20 8.69 6.67 25.86
C GLN A 20 7.20 6.49 26.17
N GLN A 21 6.76 6.77 27.41
CA GLN A 21 5.33 6.76 27.76
C GLN A 21 4.56 7.83 26.96
N LEU A 22 5.12 9.03 26.82
CA LEU A 22 4.53 10.10 26.02
C LEU A 22 4.50 9.72 24.53
N PHE A 23 5.54 9.07 24.01
CA PHE A 23 5.57 8.54 22.65
C PHE A 23 4.46 7.53 22.39
N VAL A 24 4.25 6.57 23.30
CA VAL A 24 3.15 5.59 23.20
C VAL A 24 1.79 6.28 23.20
N ALA A 25 1.57 7.22 24.13
CA ALA A 25 0.32 7.95 24.24
C ALA A 25 0.02 8.80 23.01
N ASN A 26 1.02 9.54 22.51
CA ASN A 26 0.89 10.42 21.35
C ASN A 26 0.75 9.65 20.04
N SER A 27 1.45 8.53 19.87
CA SER A 27 1.36 7.71 18.66
C SER A 27 0.10 6.84 18.62
N GLY A 28 -0.41 6.44 19.79
CA GLY A 28 -1.52 5.49 19.90
C GLY A 28 -1.14 4.07 19.46
N ILE A 29 0.16 3.75 19.44
CA ILE A 29 0.76 2.55 18.83
C ILE A 29 0.10 1.22 19.28
N GLU A 30 -0.40 1.12 20.52
CA GLU A 30 -1.04 -0.11 21.05
C GLU A 30 -2.54 -0.25 20.73
N SER A 31 -3.21 0.84 20.38
CA SER A 31 -4.67 0.87 20.24
C SER A 31 -5.14 0.72 18.79
N GLN A 32 -4.19 0.62 17.86
CA GLN A 32 -4.40 0.73 16.42
C GLN A 32 -3.87 -0.49 15.67
N ARG A 33 -4.29 -0.61 14.41
CA ARG A 33 -3.74 -1.59 13.50
C ARG A 33 -2.75 -0.94 12.54
N PHE A 34 -1.72 -1.69 12.19
CA PHE A 34 -0.69 -1.30 11.24
C PHE A 34 -0.55 -2.37 10.16
N TYR A 35 -0.20 -1.95 8.96
CA TYR A 35 -0.01 -2.83 7.82
C TYR A 35 1.37 -3.49 7.86
N PHE A 36 1.35 -4.83 7.87
CA PHE A 36 2.54 -5.68 7.79
C PHE A 36 2.54 -6.42 6.45
N VAL A 37 3.69 -6.44 5.78
CA VAL A 37 3.93 -7.20 4.55
C VAL A 37 5.34 -7.78 4.56
N HIS A 38 5.50 -8.97 5.13
CA HIS A 38 6.83 -9.60 5.26
C HIS A 38 6.77 -11.13 5.34
N SER A 39 7.85 -11.80 4.93
CA SER A 39 8.03 -13.26 5.11
C SER A 39 8.99 -13.60 6.24
N TYR A 40 9.91 -12.69 6.56
CA TYR A 40 10.92 -12.85 7.59
C TYR A 40 10.63 -11.90 8.74
N GLN A 41 11.00 -12.28 9.96
CA GLN A 41 10.71 -11.52 11.17
C GLN A 41 11.88 -11.60 12.14
N LEU A 42 11.95 -10.64 13.06
CA LEU A 42 12.89 -10.68 14.18
C LEU A 42 12.28 -11.46 15.35
N SER A 43 12.74 -12.70 15.55
CA SER A 43 12.35 -13.48 16.74
C SER A 43 12.97 -12.85 18.00
N PRO A 44 12.17 -12.55 19.05
CA PRO A 44 12.67 -11.88 20.25
C PRO A 44 13.65 -12.82 20.98
N GLN A 45 14.86 -12.33 21.25
CA GLN A 45 15.86 -13.06 22.04
C GLN A 45 15.81 -12.60 23.50
N GLU A 46 16.24 -13.44 24.45
CA GLU A 46 16.22 -13.07 25.88
C GLU A 46 17.03 -11.79 26.17
N ASP A 47 18.20 -11.64 25.54
CA ASP A 47 19.09 -10.48 25.71
C ASP A 47 18.65 -9.23 24.92
N SER A 48 17.58 -9.32 24.13
CA SER A 48 17.07 -8.19 23.32
C SER A 48 16.01 -7.34 24.03
N SER A 49 15.76 -7.60 25.32
CA SER A 49 14.73 -6.93 26.12
C SER A 49 14.96 -5.42 26.27
N ASN A 50 16.21 -4.97 26.23
CA ASN A 50 16.57 -3.55 26.30
C ASN A 50 16.37 -2.79 24.97
N VAL A 51 16.07 -3.48 23.87
CA VAL A 51 15.91 -2.88 22.54
C VAL A 51 14.51 -3.14 21.97
N THR A 52 13.93 -4.30 22.21
CA THR A 52 12.56 -4.61 21.77
C THR A 52 11.59 -3.64 22.40
N PHE A 53 10.77 -2.96 21.58
CA PHE A 53 9.83 -1.96 22.05
C PHE A 53 8.40 -2.49 22.01
N THR A 54 7.99 -3.02 20.86
CA THR A 54 6.72 -3.72 20.72
C THR A 54 6.91 -5.10 20.11
N THR A 55 6.00 -6.00 20.45
CA THR A 55 5.85 -7.32 19.86
C THR A 55 4.52 -7.45 19.14
N THR A 56 4.45 -8.38 18.19
CA THR A 56 3.21 -8.73 17.48
C THR A 56 3.12 -10.24 17.35
N SER A 57 1.92 -10.78 17.50
CA SER A 57 1.65 -12.21 17.32
C SER A 57 1.02 -12.49 15.95
N TYR A 58 1.53 -13.48 15.25
CA TYR A 58 1.00 -13.97 13.97
C TYR A 58 1.04 -15.50 13.94
N GLY A 59 -0.15 -16.12 13.91
CA GLY A 59 -0.27 -17.57 14.13
C GLY A 59 0.21 -17.94 15.53
N SER A 60 1.10 -18.92 15.63
CA SER A 60 1.74 -19.34 16.89
C SER A 60 3.05 -18.61 17.20
N GLN A 61 3.47 -17.66 16.36
CA GLN A 61 4.73 -16.96 16.50
C GLN A 61 4.52 -15.55 17.06
N THR A 62 5.41 -15.12 17.94
CA THR A 62 5.54 -13.75 18.41
C THR A 62 6.88 -13.19 17.94
N PHE A 63 6.87 -11.95 17.45
CA PHE A 63 8.07 -11.26 16.96
C PHE A 63 8.19 -9.84 17.45
N ALA A 64 9.43 -9.34 17.46
CA ALA A 64 9.72 -7.94 17.69
C ALA A 64 9.24 -7.15 16.48
N SER A 65 8.16 -6.39 16.67
CA SER A 65 7.50 -5.63 15.61
C SER A 65 7.90 -4.17 15.63
N SER A 66 8.50 -3.68 16.72
CA SER A 66 9.34 -2.49 16.71
C SER A 66 10.50 -2.58 17.71
N VAL A 67 11.51 -1.76 17.48
CA VAL A 67 12.67 -1.59 18.35
C VAL A 67 12.84 -0.12 18.71
N LEU A 68 13.31 0.15 19.93
CA LEU A 68 13.62 1.48 20.41
C LEU A 68 14.87 1.43 21.29
N LYS A 69 15.91 2.20 20.94
CA LYS A 69 17.13 2.35 21.76
C LYS A 69 17.70 3.75 21.60
N GLY A 70 17.66 4.54 22.67
CA GLY A 70 18.01 5.96 22.60
C GLY A 70 17.10 6.67 21.59
N SER A 71 17.70 7.39 20.64
CA SER A 71 16.99 8.08 19.55
C SER A 71 16.67 7.21 18.34
N VAL A 72 16.97 5.91 18.38
CA VAL A 72 16.70 4.99 17.27
C VAL A 72 15.35 4.31 17.50
N PHE A 73 14.43 4.49 16.56
CA PHE A 73 13.18 3.75 16.46
C PHE A 73 13.09 3.10 15.09
N ALA A 74 12.66 1.84 15.04
CA ALA A 74 12.35 1.15 13.79
C ALA A 74 11.16 0.21 13.98
N THR A 75 10.38 0.01 12.92
CA THR A 75 9.19 -0.82 12.93
C THR A 75 9.18 -1.77 11.73
N GLN A 76 8.65 -2.97 11.94
CA GLN A 76 8.47 -3.99 10.91
C GLN A 76 7.21 -3.73 10.05
N ALA A 77 6.27 -2.92 10.57
CA ALA A 77 5.11 -2.47 9.81
C ALA A 77 5.49 -1.30 8.88
N HIS A 78 4.57 -0.90 8.01
CA HIS A 78 4.69 0.26 7.13
C HIS A 78 3.77 1.39 7.61
N PRO A 79 4.24 2.37 8.41
CA PRO A 79 3.41 3.48 8.86
C PRO A 79 2.79 4.27 7.70
N GLU A 80 3.53 4.48 6.61
CA GLU A 80 3.06 5.14 5.40
C GLU A 80 1.95 4.38 4.65
N LYS A 81 1.74 3.09 4.97
CA LYS A 81 0.66 2.24 4.45
C LYS A 81 -0.34 1.81 5.53
N SER A 82 -0.29 2.44 6.70
CA SER A 82 -1.14 2.13 7.85
C SER A 82 -2.22 3.19 8.10
N GLY A 83 -2.59 3.95 7.06
CA GLY A 83 -3.56 5.02 7.15
C GLY A 83 -3.25 6.02 8.26
N VAL A 84 -4.29 6.46 8.96
CA VAL A 84 -4.18 7.49 10.00
C VAL A 84 -3.32 7.06 11.18
N ALA A 85 -3.43 5.79 11.58
CA ALA A 85 -2.62 5.24 12.67
C ALA A 85 -1.13 5.35 12.35
N GLY A 86 -0.78 5.04 11.11
CA GLY A 86 0.57 5.18 10.59
C GLY A 86 1.07 6.62 10.51
N LEU A 87 0.26 7.53 9.96
CA LEU A 87 0.60 8.96 9.92
C LEU A 87 0.76 9.55 11.33
N LYS A 88 -0.06 9.14 12.29
CA LYS A 88 0.05 9.54 13.69
C LYS A 88 1.36 9.05 14.32
N LEU A 89 1.78 7.81 14.02
CA LEU A 89 3.07 7.27 14.45
C LEU A 89 4.24 8.06 13.84
N LEU A 90 4.20 8.36 12.54
CA LEU A 90 5.24 9.16 11.87
C LEU A 90 5.31 10.60 12.43
N SER A 91 4.16 11.25 12.60
CA SER A 91 4.08 12.60 13.16
C SER A 91 4.67 12.65 14.58
N THR A 92 4.36 11.65 15.41
CA THR A 92 4.92 11.53 16.77
C THR A 92 6.43 11.29 16.73
N PHE A 93 6.92 10.46 15.80
CA PHE A 93 8.35 10.23 15.61
C PHE A 93 9.10 11.50 15.18
N LEU A 94 8.47 12.37 14.40
CA LEU A 94 9.02 13.68 14.02
C LEU A 94 9.01 14.72 15.15
N GLY A 95 8.43 14.40 16.31
CA GLY A 95 8.39 15.26 17.49
C GLY A 95 7.16 16.15 17.61
N ASN A 96 6.14 15.96 16.75
CA ASN A 96 4.90 16.71 16.84
C ASN A 96 4.07 16.25 18.06
N SER A 97 3.41 17.19 18.71
CA SER A 97 2.44 16.91 19.76
C SER A 97 1.18 16.24 19.22
N SER A 98 0.39 15.63 20.10
CA SER A 98 -0.93 15.09 19.75
C SER A 98 -1.86 16.14 19.12
N GLN A 99 -1.77 17.40 19.57
CA GLN A 99 -2.61 18.49 19.07
C GLN A 99 -2.19 18.92 17.67
N GLU A 100 -0.88 19.09 17.41
CA GLU A 100 -0.35 19.36 16.07
C GLU A 100 -0.66 18.24 15.09
N THR A 101 -0.51 16.99 15.53
CA THR A 101 -0.85 15.82 14.71
C THR A 101 -2.32 15.79 14.33
N SER A 102 -3.21 16.15 15.26
CA SER A 102 -4.65 16.22 14.98
C SER A 102 -4.99 17.33 13.98
N LEU A 103 -4.30 18.47 14.04
CA LEU A 103 -4.45 19.57 13.08
C LEU A 103 -3.94 19.20 11.68
N LEU A 104 -2.81 18.49 11.60
CA LEU A 104 -2.21 18.04 10.33
C LEU A 104 -3.08 17.02 9.60
N LEU A 105 -3.73 16.13 10.34
CA LEU A 105 -4.55 15.07 9.76
C LEU A 105 -5.93 15.57 9.31
N GLY A 106 -6.42 16.70 9.83
CA GLY A 106 -7.72 17.27 9.45
C GLY A 106 -8.92 16.37 9.79
N GLU A 107 -10.14 16.86 9.50
CA GLU A 107 -11.38 16.12 9.78
C GLU A 107 -11.76 15.09 8.70
N SER A 108 -11.19 15.19 7.50
CA SER A 108 -11.56 14.37 6.33
C SER A 108 -10.92 12.98 6.30
N VAL A 109 -9.99 12.70 7.23
CA VAL A 109 -9.25 11.44 7.22
C VAL A 109 -9.95 10.44 8.15
N PRO A 110 -10.13 9.17 7.74
CA PRO A 110 -10.89 8.18 8.51
C PRO A 110 -10.46 8.12 9.97
N LYS A 111 -11.43 8.18 10.90
CA LYS A 111 -11.08 8.05 12.31
C LYS A 111 -10.44 6.68 12.57
N PRO A 112 -9.33 6.63 13.33
CA PRO A 112 -8.75 5.36 13.72
C PRO A 112 -9.79 4.52 14.46
N MET A 113 -9.88 3.22 14.17
CA MET A 113 -10.69 2.32 14.98
C MET A 113 -10.14 2.31 16.41
N SER A 114 -10.94 2.68 17.39
CA SER A 114 -10.60 2.47 18.79
C SER A 114 -10.87 1.01 19.18
N ASN A 115 -10.00 0.43 20.00
CA ASN A 115 -10.06 -0.95 20.51
C ASN A 115 -9.80 -2.05 19.46
N ALA A 116 -8.66 -1.97 18.77
CA ALA A 116 -8.22 -3.06 17.91
C ALA A 116 -8.05 -4.38 18.70
N THR A 117 -8.70 -5.45 18.25
CA THR A 117 -8.53 -6.79 18.80
C THR A 117 -7.18 -7.39 18.41
N HIS A 118 -6.61 -8.29 19.22
CA HIS A 118 -5.36 -8.96 18.86
C HIS A 118 -5.50 -9.88 17.64
N GLY A 119 -4.40 -10.03 16.90
CA GLY A 119 -4.31 -10.85 15.70
C GLY A 119 -4.70 -10.09 14.43
N ILE A 120 -4.60 -10.76 13.28
CA ILE A 120 -4.82 -10.13 11.96
C ILE A 120 -6.30 -9.79 11.73
N SER A 121 -6.58 -8.62 11.16
CA SER A 121 -7.95 -8.24 10.79
C SER A 121 -8.48 -9.03 9.59
N LYS A 122 -9.80 -8.96 9.37
CA LYS A 122 -10.40 -9.33 8.08
C LYS A 122 -10.13 -8.18 7.11
N ARG A 123 -9.34 -8.44 6.06
CA ARG A 123 -8.92 -7.44 5.08
C ARG A 123 -9.99 -7.21 4.01
N VAL A 124 -10.41 -5.96 3.81
CA VAL A 124 -11.37 -5.52 2.80
C VAL A 124 -10.65 -4.76 1.69
N ILE A 125 -10.65 -5.32 0.47
CA ILE A 125 -9.97 -4.73 -0.69
C ILE A 125 -11.01 -4.06 -1.59
N ALA A 126 -10.82 -2.78 -1.90
CA ALA A 126 -11.62 -2.09 -2.91
C ALA A 126 -10.90 -2.17 -4.26
N CYS A 127 -11.65 -2.50 -5.31
CA CYS A 127 -11.10 -2.69 -6.64
C CYS A 127 -11.80 -1.77 -7.64
N LEU A 128 -11.03 -1.11 -8.50
CA LEU A 128 -11.55 -0.31 -9.60
C LEU A 128 -10.90 -0.71 -10.92
N ASP A 129 -11.74 -0.80 -11.93
CA ASP A 129 -11.33 -0.95 -13.32
C ASP A 129 -10.99 0.43 -13.89
N VAL A 130 -9.84 0.53 -14.54
CA VAL A 130 -9.41 1.75 -15.23
C VAL A 130 -9.30 1.45 -16.72
N ARG A 131 -10.11 2.16 -17.51
CA ARG A 131 -10.15 2.04 -18.97
C ARG A 131 -9.91 3.40 -19.63
N GLU A 132 -9.62 3.37 -20.91
CA GLU A 132 -9.57 4.57 -21.76
C GLU A 132 -10.93 4.73 -22.47
N ASN A 133 -11.46 5.96 -22.53
CA ASN A 133 -12.67 6.26 -23.32
C ASN A 133 -12.32 6.65 -24.77
N ASP A 134 -13.34 6.89 -25.61
CA ASP A 134 -13.15 7.27 -27.02
C ASP A 134 -12.37 8.58 -27.22
N SER A 135 -12.31 9.43 -26.20
CA SER A 135 -11.55 10.69 -26.18
C SER A 135 -10.10 10.52 -25.71
N GLY A 136 -9.69 9.32 -25.28
CA GLY A 136 -8.36 9.06 -24.71
C GLY A 136 -8.22 9.37 -23.21
N ASP A 137 -9.32 9.66 -22.51
CA ASP A 137 -9.31 9.90 -21.07
C ASP A 137 -9.37 8.60 -20.27
N LEU A 138 -8.69 8.58 -19.13
CA LEU A 138 -8.87 7.50 -18.17
C LEU A 138 -10.19 7.65 -17.41
N VAL A 139 -11.00 6.60 -17.44
CA VAL A 139 -12.27 6.54 -16.73
C VAL A 139 -12.38 5.25 -15.95
N VAL A 140 -13.19 5.29 -14.89
CA VAL A 140 -13.55 4.10 -14.11
C VAL A 140 -14.86 3.51 -14.62
N THR A 141 -14.94 2.19 -14.75
CA THR A 141 -16.22 1.53 -14.99
C THR A 141 -17.01 1.42 -13.70
N LYS A 142 -18.19 2.03 -13.70
CA LYS A 142 -19.30 1.63 -12.84
C LYS A 142 -20.52 1.45 -13.75
N GLY A 143 -21.35 0.44 -13.47
CA GLY A 143 -22.70 0.37 -14.02
C GLY A 143 -23.39 1.73 -13.90
N ASP A 144 -24.10 2.10 -14.95
CA ASP A 144 -24.76 3.37 -15.19
C ASP A 144 -25.24 4.12 -13.93
N GLN A 145 -24.69 5.31 -13.72
CA GLN A 145 -25.31 6.54 -13.15
C GLN A 145 -24.25 7.48 -12.54
N TYR A 146 -23.28 7.89 -13.35
CA TYR A 146 -22.54 9.14 -13.08
C TYR A 146 -22.44 9.90 -14.39
N ASP A 147 -23.51 10.64 -14.69
CA ASP A 147 -23.56 11.59 -15.81
C ASP A 147 -22.69 12.79 -15.43
N VAL A 148 -21.37 12.65 -15.59
CA VAL A 148 -20.41 13.75 -15.43
C VAL A 148 -19.96 14.15 -16.83
N ARG A 149 -20.90 14.75 -17.57
CA ARG A 149 -20.56 15.61 -18.71
C ARG A 149 -20.08 16.94 -18.17
N GLU A 150 -18.79 17.05 -17.88
CA GLU A 150 -18.18 18.38 -17.80
C GLU A 150 -18.15 18.94 -19.22
N LYS A 151 -19.08 19.86 -19.47
CA LYS A 151 -19.03 20.75 -20.61
C LYS A 151 -18.11 21.89 -20.19
N ASP A 152 -16.83 21.83 -20.55
CA ASP A 152 -16.07 23.03 -20.86
C ASP A 152 -14.88 22.68 -21.74
N GLY A 153 -14.77 23.42 -22.83
CA GLY A 153 -13.76 23.23 -23.86
C GLY A 153 -12.47 23.94 -23.48
N ASP A 154 -11.42 23.16 -23.26
CA ASP A 154 -10.07 23.49 -23.70
C ASP A 154 -9.25 22.19 -23.86
N ARG A 155 -8.30 22.19 -24.80
CA ARG A 155 -7.63 20.98 -25.31
C ARG A 155 -6.56 20.41 -24.35
N GLU A 156 -6.37 19.09 -24.45
CA GLU A 156 -5.20 18.30 -23.99
C GLU A 156 -4.99 18.03 -22.49
N VAL A 157 -6.05 17.87 -21.69
CA VAL A 157 -5.89 17.26 -20.35
C VAL A 157 -6.64 15.94 -20.31
N ARG A 158 -5.89 14.82 -20.35
CA ARG A 158 -6.45 13.49 -20.05
C ARG A 158 -7.06 13.56 -18.65
N ASN A 159 -8.35 13.29 -18.50
CA ASN A 159 -9.02 13.40 -17.19
C ASN A 159 -8.61 12.26 -16.25
N LEU A 160 -7.46 12.39 -15.58
CA LEU A 160 -6.95 11.44 -14.58
C LEU A 160 -7.73 11.49 -13.26
N GLY A 161 -8.61 12.48 -13.07
CA GLY A 161 -9.27 12.76 -11.80
C GLY A 161 -10.22 11.64 -11.36
N LYS A 162 -10.83 10.92 -12.30
CA LYS A 162 -11.86 9.92 -11.96
C LYS A 162 -11.30 8.69 -11.21
N PRO A 163 -10.23 8.00 -11.70
CA PRO A 163 -9.61 6.91 -10.94
C PRO A 163 -9.02 7.35 -9.60
N VAL A 164 -8.33 8.49 -9.58
CA VAL A 164 -7.68 9.02 -8.36
C VAL A 164 -8.72 9.39 -7.31
N ALA A 165 -9.78 10.12 -7.69
CA ALA A 165 -10.84 10.50 -6.77
C ALA A 165 -11.61 9.28 -6.24
N LEU A 166 -11.87 8.27 -7.09
CA LEU A 166 -12.53 7.04 -6.63
C LEU A 166 -11.65 6.25 -5.66
N ALA A 167 -10.35 6.12 -5.94
CA ALA A 167 -9.39 5.47 -5.04
C ALA A 167 -9.32 6.19 -3.68
N ARG A 168 -9.26 7.53 -3.69
CA ARG A 168 -9.31 8.35 -2.48
C ARG A 168 -10.59 8.12 -1.69
N ARG A 169 -11.74 8.11 -2.37
CA ARG A 169 -13.03 7.84 -1.75
C ARG A 169 -13.06 6.45 -1.09
N TYR A 170 -12.57 5.42 -1.77
CA TYR A 170 -12.51 4.08 -1.18
C TYR A 170 -11.63 4.03 0.07
N TYR A 171 -10.50 4.74 0.06
CA TYR A 171 -9.66 4.90 1.25
C TYR A 171 -10.39 5.62 2.39
N GLU A 172 -11.07 6.73 2.09
CA GLU A 172 -11.87 7.51 3.05
C GLU A 172 -13.08 6.71 3.60
N GLU A 173 -13.62 5.78 2.81
CA GLU A 173 -14.67 4.84 3.22
C GLU A 173 -14.14 3.60 3.97
N GLY A 174 -12.83 3.50 4.19
CA GLY A 174 -12.21 2.49 5.05
C GLY A 174 -11.69 1.24 4.34
N ALA A 175 -11.39 1.31 3.04
CA ALA A 175 -10.72 0.22 2.34
C ALA A 175 -9.31 -0.03 2.92
N ASP A 176 -9.01 -1.30 3.22
CA ASP A 176 -7.71 -1.72 3.73
C ASP A 176 -6.62 -1.76 2.65
N GLU A 177 -7.03 -1.71 1.38
CA GLU A 177 -6.17 -1.79 0.18
C GLU A 177 -6.98 -1.37 -1.05
N ILE A 178 -6.32 -0.69 -1.99
CA ILE A 178 -6.90 -0.31 -3.27
C ILE A 178 -6.24 -1.11 -4.40
N THR A 179 -7.03 -1.74 -5.25
CA THR A 179 -6.56 -2.46 -6.44
C THR A 179 -7.04 -1.78 -7.71
N PHE A 180 -6.11 -1.48 -8.61
CA PHE A 180 -6.35 -0.95 -9.94
C PHE A 180 -6.25 -2.08 -10.95
N LEU A 181 -7.33 -2.32 -11.70
CA LEU A 181 -7.33 -3.20 -12.87
C LEU A 181 -7.15 -2.36 -14.13
N ASN A 182 -5.92 -2.34 -14.62
CA ASN A 182 -5.55 -1.66 -15.84
C ASN A 182 -6.02 -2.45 -17.07
N ILE A 183 -7.18 -2.05 -17.59
CA ILE A 183 -7.80 -2.58 -18.81
C ILE A 183 -7.79 -1.55 -19.94
N THR A 184 -6.89 -0.58 -19.83
CA THR A 184 -6.66 0.41 -20.89
C THR A 184 -6.13 -0.28 -22.15
N SER A 185 -6.58 0.20 -23.29
CA SER A 185 -6.29 -0.35 -24.62
C SER A 185 -4.88 -0.02 -25.14
N PHE A 186 -3.91 0.30 -24.26
CA PHE A 186 -2.58 0.69 -24.71
C PHE A 186 -1.97 -0.42 -25.57
N ARG A 187 -1.71 -0.04 -26.82
CA ARG A 187 -1.32 -0.82 -28.01
C ARG A 187 -0.07 -1.69 -27.79
N GLY A 188 -0.13 -2.63 -26.87
CA GLY A 188 1.00 -3.51 -26.56
C GLY A 188 2.11 -2.89 -25.71
N GLU A 189 2.05 -1.60 -25.34
CA GLU A 189 3.12 -0.86 -24.63
C GLU A 189 2.71 -0.40 -23.21
N PRO A 190 2.97 -1.22 -22.17
CA PRO A 190 2.68 -0.89 -20.77
C PRO A 190 3.26 0.44 -20.26
N LEU A 191 4.46 0.83 -20.69
CA LEU A 191 5.14 2.07 -20.25
C LEU A 191 5.19 3.16 -21.33
N GLY A 192 4.25 3.17 -22.29
CA GLY A 192 4.12 4.22 -23.31
C GLY A 192 3.78 5.61 -22.72
N ASP A 193 2.90 6.40 -23.34
CA ASP A 193 2.37 7.65 -22.75
C ASP A 193 1.49 7.35 -21.51
N ALA A 194 2.03 6.67 -20.50
CA ALA A 194 1.38 5.77 -19.56
C ALA A 194 0.59 6.52 -18.47
N PRO A 195 -0.72 6.73 -18.64
CA PRO A 195 -1.52 7.52 -17.71
C PRO A 195 -1.71 6.78 -16.38
N MET A 196 -1.53 5.45 -16.37
CA MET A 196 -1.63 4.65 -15.15
C MET A 196 -0.49 4.85 -14.17
N LEU A 197 0.72 5.20 -14.63
CA LEU A 197 1.81 5.58 -13.72
C LEU A 197 1.42 6.87 -12.99
N GLU A 198 0.95 7.87 -13.73
CA GLU A 198 0.51 9.13 -13.16
C GLU A 198 -0.72 8.99 -12.24
N VAL A 199 -1.66 8.08 -12.56
CA VAL A 199 -2.77 7.73 -11.66
C VAL A 199 -2.25 7.20 -10.32
N LEU A 200 -1.27 6.30 -10.34
CA LEU A 200 -0.68 5.77 -9.11
C LEU A 200 0.08 6.86 -8.35
N GLU A 201 0.86 7.69 -9.04
CA GLU A 201 1.63 8.78 -8.44
C GLU A 201 0.67 9.73 -7.70
N ARG A 202 -0.34 10.25 -8.40
CA ARG A 202 -1.36 11.15 -7.82
C ARG A 202 -2.20 10.48 -6.73
N THR A 203 -2.49 9.18 -6.85
CA THR A 203 -3.19 8.43 -5.79
C THR A 203 -2.33 8.35 -4.52
N SER A 204 -1.03 8.07 -4.68
CA SER A 204 -0.09 7.88 -3.56
C SER A 204 0.12 9.14 -2.72
N GLU A 205 -0.14 10.33 -3.27
CA GLU A 205 -0.09 11.60 -2.53
C GLU A 205 -1.10 11.68 -1.38
N ASN A 206 -2.22 10.95 -1.47
CA ASN A 206 -3.34 11.10 -0.53
C ASN A 206 -3.93 9.77 -0.04
N VAL A 207 -3.47 8.62 -0.53
CA VAL A 207 -3.97 7.30 -0.16
C VAL A 207 -2.87 6.50 0.54
N PHE A 208 -2.99 6.43 1.87
CA PHE A 208 -1.98 5.82 2.76
C PHE A 208 -2.31 4.38 3.14
N VAL A 209 -2.82 3.62 2.18
CA VAL A 209 -3.03 2.17 2.26
C VAL A 209 -2.34 1.49 1.08
N PRO A 210 -2.11 0.17 1.13
CA PRO A 210 -1.47 -0.53 0.03
C PRO A 210 -2.20 -0.34 -1.31
N LEU A 211 -1.44 -0.11 -2.36
CA LEU A 211 -1.90 0.00 -3.74
C LEU A 211 -1.44 -1.23 -4.53
N CYS A 212 -2.38 -1.90 -5.20
CA CYS A 212 -2.09 -3.02 -6.08
C CYS A 212 -2.45 -2.64 -7.52
N ILE A 213 -1.60 -2.98 -8.49
CA ILE A 213 -1.85 -2.77 -9.91
C ILE A 213 -1.83 -4.11 -10.66
N GLY A 214 -2.89 -4.37 -11.43
CA GLY A 214 -2.96 -5.52 -12.33
C GLY A 214 -3.16 -5.05 -13.77
N GLY A 215 -2.60 -5.78 -14.74
CA GLY A 215 -2.73 -5.49 -16.17
C GLY A 215 -1.52 -4.76 -16.75
N GLY A 216 -0.92 -5.35 -17.79
CA GLY A 216 0.25 -4.79 -18.47
C GLY A 216 1.61 -5.15 -17.86
N ILE A 217 1.68 -5.90 -16.75
CA ILE A 217 2.94 -6.32 -16.13
C ILE A 217 3.51 -7.54 -16.87
N ARG A 218 4.30 -7.30 -17.92
CA ARG A 218 4.88 -8.32 -18.79
C ARG A 218 6.08 -7.79 -19.56
N ASP A 219 6.84 -8.70 -20.17
CA ASP A 219 7.85 -8.36 -21.17
C ASP A 219 7.20 -7.69 -22.39
N TYR A 220 7.86 -6.66 -22.95
CA TYR A 220 7.46 -6.07 -24.24
C TYR A 220 8.61 -5.31 -24.92
N THR A 221 8.43 -4.96 -26.19
CA THR A 221 9.32 -4.05 -26.93
C THR A 221 8.49 -2.87 -27.41
N ASP A 222 8.95 -1.65 -27.15
CA ASP A 222 8.25 -0.43 -27.58
C ASP A 222 8.42 -0.16 -29.09
N SER A 223 7.65 0.79 -29.60
CA SER A 223 7.67 1.26 -30.99
C SER A 223 9.02 1.84 -31.43
N LYS A 224 9.91 2.17 -30.50
CA LYS A 224 11.29 2.62 -30.77
C LYS A 224 12.29 1.46 -30.76
N GLY A 225 11.82 0.22 -30.58
CA GLY A 225 12.64 -1.00 -30.57
C GLY A 225 13.34 -1.27 -29.25
N LYS A 226 13.00 -0.56 -28.16
CA LYS A 226 13.59 -0.81 -26.84
C LYS A 226 12.81 -1.91 -26.12
N TYR A 227 13.53 -2.93 -25.68
CA TYR A 227 13.00 -4.02 -24.87
C TYR A 227 12.89 -3.61 -23.39
N TYR A 228 11.81 -4.06 -22.76
CA TYR A 228 11.57 -3.99 -21.33
C TYR A 228 11.16 -5.37 -20.83
N SER A 229 11.80 -5.82 -19.76
CA SER A 229 11.36 -7.02 -19.04
C SER A 229 10.15 -6.70 -18.15
N ALA A 230 9.42 -7.73 -17.73
CA ALA A 230 8.35 -7.62 -16.74
C ALA A 230 8.87 -7.01 -15.42
N LEU A 231 10.14 -7.24 -15.07
CA LEU A 231 10.78 -6.62 -13.93
C LEU A 231 10.96 -5.11 -14.12
N ASP A 232 11.38 -4.66 -15.30
CA ASP A 232 11.49 -3.22 -15.61
C ASP A 232 10.11 -2.55 -15.53
N VAL A 233 9.06 -3.24 -16.01
CA VAL A 233 7.68 -2.75 -15.92
C VAL A 233 7.24 -2.67 -14.47
N ALA A 234 7.46 -3.71 -13.68
CA ALA A 234 7.12 -3.74 -12.26
C ALA A 234 7.85 -2.64 -11.47
N ASP A 235 9.15 -2.45 -11.67
CA ASP A 235 9.93 -1.39 -11.01
C ASP A 235 9.34 0.00 -11.27
N ARG A 236 8.93 0.28 -12.51
CA ARG A 236 8.29 1.54 -12.87
C ARG A 236 6.97 1.75 -12.13
N TYR A 237 6.14 0.70 -12.02
CA TYR A 237 4.90 0.76 -11.26
C TYR A 237 5.13 0.94 -9.75
N PHE A 238 6.15 0.29 -9.18
CA PHE A 238 6.51 0.47 -7.78
C PHE A 238 6.99 1.89 -7.49
N ARG A 239 7.85 2.45 -8.35
CA ARG A 239 8.30 3.85 -8.23
C ARG A 239 7.16 4.87 -8.37
N ALA A 240 6.14 4.52 -9.14
CA ALA A 240 4.93 5.32 -9.29
C ALA A 240 3.96 5.19 -8.10
N GLY A 241 4.24 4.32 -7.12
CA GLY A 241 3.46 4.23 -5.88
C GLY A 241 2.68 2.92 -5.67
N ALA A 242 2.73 1.97 -6.62
CA ALA A 242 2.23 0.63 -6.35
C ALA A 242 3.08 -0.07 -5.29
N ASP A 243 2.45 -0.88 -4.45
CA ASP A 243 3.13 -1.75 -3.47
C ASP A 243 3.18 -3.20 -3.95
N LYS A 244 2.24 -3.55 -4.84
CA LYS A 244 2.08 -4.90 -5.39
C LYS A 244 1.67 -4.86 -6.85
N ILE A 245 2.07 -5.91 -7.56
CA ILE A 245 1.63 -6.20 -8.92
C ILE A 245 0.77 -7.46 -8.94
N SER A 246 -0.18 -7.51 -9.88
CA SER A 246 -0.97 -8.71 -10.18
C SER A 246 -0.63 -9.24 -11.57
N LEU A 247 -0.32 -10.53 -11.64
CA LEU A 247 -0.01 -11.25 -12.88
C LEU A 247 -1.21 -12.09 -13.31
N GLY A 248 -1.57 -11.99 -14.59
CA GLY A 248 -2.66 -12.73 -15.22
C GLY A 248 -2.16 -13.83 -16.15
N SER A 249 -2.28 -13.62 -17.46
CA SER A 249 -1.94 -14.61 -18.49
C SER A 249 -0.53 -15.20 -18.35
N ASP A 250 0.49 -14.39 -18.10
CA ASP A 250 1.88 -14.84 -17.95
C ASP A 250 2.06 -15.83 -16.79
N ALA A 251 1.23 -15.75 -15.74
CA ALA A 251 1.26 -16.72 -14.65
C ALA A 251 0.82 -18.12 -15.10
N VAL A 252 -0.14 -18.20 -16.04
CA VAL A 252 -0.57 -19.47 -16.65
C VAL A 252 0.54 -20.04 -17.52
N TYR A 253 1.17 -19.21 -18.36
CA TYR A 253 2.27 -19.66 -19.23
C TYR A 253 3.48 -20.15 -18.41
N ALA A 254 3.84 -19.45 -17.34
CA ALA A 254 4.88 -19.88 -16.43
C ALA A 254 4.57 -21.24 -15.78
N ALA A 255 3.32 -21.46 -15.36
CA ALA A 255 2.90 -22.75 -14.81
C ALA A 255 2.97 -23.87 -15.86
N GLU A 256 2.50 -23.63 -17.08
CA GLU A 256 2.60 -24.61 -18.17
C GLU A 256 4.05 -24.99 -18.49
N GLU A 257 4.95 -24.01 -18.55
CA GLU A 257 6.37 -24.24 -18.79
C GLU A 257 7.02 -25.07 -17.66
N TYR A 258 6.67 -24.78 -16.41
CA TYR A 258 7.12 -25.56 -15.25
C TYR A 258 6.71 -27.04 -15.36
N TYR A 259 5.47 -27.32 -15.77
CA TYR A 259 5.03 -28.71 -15.95
C TYR A 259 5.64 -29.37 -17.18
N LYS A 260 5.78 -28.65 -18.31
CA LYS A 260 6.44 -29.15 -19.53
C LYS A 260 7.92 -29.50 -19.30
N SER A 261 8.59 -28.77 -18.41
CA SER A 261 10.00 -29.00 -18.05
C SER A 261 10.20 -30.06 -16.95
N GLY A 262 9.16 -30.78 -16.55
CA GLY A 262 9.26 -31.82 -15.52
C GLY A 262 9.46 -31.26 -14.11
N GLY A 263 8.96 -30.06 -13.83
CA GLY A 263 9.08 -29.40 -12.53
C GLY A 263 10.39 -28.63 -12.33
N GLN A 264 11.09 -28.30 -13.43
CA GLN A 264 12.28 -27.46 -13.37
C GLN A 264 11.88 -25.98 -13.47
N LYS A 265 12.44 -25.15 -12.59
CA LYS A 265 12.21 -23.70 -12.63
C LYS A 265 13.10 -23.09 -13.71
N SER A 266 12.50 -22.33 -14.63
CA SER A 266 13.25 -21.61 -15.69
C SER A 266 14.02 -20.41 -15.14
N GLY A 267 13.61 -19.87 -13.98
CA GLY A 267 14.18 -18.65 -13.42
C GLY A 267 13.70 -17.37 -14.12
N LYS A 268 12.83 -17.51 -15.12
CA LYS A 268 11.96 -16.45 -15.63
C LYS A 268 10.68 -16.38 -14.80
#